data_AF-A0A382TMM5-F1
#
_entry.id   AF-A0A382TMM5-F1
#
_cell.length_a   1.000
_cell.length_b   1.000
_cell.length_c   1.000
_cell.angle_alpha   90.00
_cell.angle_beta   90.00
_cell.angle_gamma   90.00
#
_symmetry.space_group_name_H-M   'P 1'
#
loop_
_entity.id
_entity.type
_entity.pdbx_description
1 polymer ?
#
loop_
_entity_poly.entity_id
_entity_poly.type
_entity_poly.pdbx_seq_one_letter_code
_entity_poly.pdbx_strand_id
1 'polypeptide(L)' 'MPDIEAVAAAIFETAQTKILPRFQCLQVHEIKEKKPGDLVTIADLEGEQTLNRALSELLPGSIV' A
#
# COMPACT_ATOMS: atom_id res chain seq x y z
N MET A 1 -9.00 -11.83 -17.02
CA MET A 1 -9.49 -11.24 -15.77
C MET A 1 -8.63 -11.81 -14.66
N PRO A 2 -8.07 -10.99 -13.75
CA PRO A 2 -7.20 -11.50 -12.69
C PRO A 2 -7.99 -12.41 -11.75
N ASP A 3 -7.28 -13.35 -11.15
CA ASP A 3 -7.77 -14.22 -10.08
C ASP A 3 -8.07 -13.36 -8.83
N ILE A 4 -9.31 -13.46 -8.31
CA ILE A 4 -9.78 -12.61 -7.20
C ILE A 4 -9.08 -13.00 -5.90
N GLU A 5 -8.87 -14.29 -5.68
CA GLU A 5 -8.17 -14.82 -4.52
C GLU A 5 -6.70 -14.36 -4.51
N ALA A 6 -6.05 -14.31 -5.68
CA ALA A 6 -4.70 -13.79 -5.81
C ALA A 6 -4.62 -12.27 -5.53
N VAL A 7 -5.60 -11.49 -6.02
CA VAL A 7 -5.69 -10.06 -5.72
C VAL A 7 -5.92 -9.83 -4.23
N ALA A 8 -6.84 -10.59 -3.62
CA ALA A 8 -7.12 -10.51 -2.19
C ALA A 8 -5.89 -10.86 -1.35
N ALA A 9 -5.12 -11.89 -1.75
CA ALA A 9 -3.87 -12.25 -1.09
C ALA A 9 -2.84 -11.11 -1.13
N ALA A 10 -2.66 -10.46 -2.29
CA ALA A 10 -1.75 -9.32 -2.41
C ALA A 10 -2.15 -8.13 -1.51
N ILE A 11 -3.45 -7.85 -1.41
CA ILE A 11 -4.00 -6.83 -0.50
C ILE A 11 -3.73 -7.22 0.96
N PHE A 12 -4.00 -8.48 1.31
CA PHE A 12 -3.84 -8.96 2.69
C PHE A 12 -2.38 -8.97 3.14
N GLU A 13 -1.46 -9.39 2.28
CA GLU A 13 -0.02 -9.36 2.54
C GLU A 13 0.49 -7.91 2.70
N THR A 14 0.06 -7.01 1.82
CA THR A 14 0.43 -5.59 1.91
C THR A 14 -0.08 -4.99 3.23
N ALA A 15 -1.33 -5.25 3.59
CA ALA A 15 -1.89 -4.78 4.86
C ALA A 15 -1.12 -5.32 6.06
N GLN A 16 -0.80 -6.62 6.08
CA GLN A 16 -0.03 -7.24 7.16
C GLN A 16 1.38 -6.68 7.30
N THR A 17 2.06 -6.40 6.18
CA THR A 17 3.49 -6.06 6.21
C THR A 17 3.72 -4.55 6.28
N LYS A 18 2.83 -3.74 5.71
CA LYS A 18 3.04 -2.28 5.55
C LYS A 18 2.14 -1.43 6.43
N ILE A 19 0.90 -1.86 6.64
CA ILE A 19 -0.14 -1.07 7.30
C ILE A 19 -0.27 -1.45 8.78
N LEU A 20 -0.59 -2.71 9.09
CA LEU A 20 -0.87 -3.17 10.46
C LEU A 20 0.25 -2.90 11.46
N PRO A 21 1.55 -3.07 11.14
CA PRO A 21 2.63 -2.79 12.10
C PRO A 21 2.70 -1.32 12.52
N ARG A 22 2.14 -0.40 11.71
CA ARG A 22 2.17 1.04 11.92
C ARG A 22 0.83 1.60 12.37
N PHE A 23 -0.21 0.77 12.44
CA PHE A 23 -1.53 1.20 12.84
C PHE A 23 -1.49 1.76 14.27
N GLN A 24 -1.88 3.03 14.42
CA GLN A 24 -1.80 3.81 15.67
C GLN A 24 -0.38 3.97 16.26
N CYS A 25 0.67 3.63 15.50
CA CYS A 25 2.06 3.63 15.96
C CYS A 25 3.00 4.45 15.07
N LEU A 26 2.47 5.25 14.15
CA LEU A 26 3.26 6.12 13.26
C LEU A 26 4.02 7.20 14.06
N GLN A 27 5.28 7.38 13.70
CA GLN A 27 6.12 8.46 14.21
C GLN A 27 5.90 9.74 13.39
N VAL A 28 6.21 10.91 13.98
CA VAL A 28 6.03 12.22 13.33
C VAL A 28 6.74 12.30 11.98
N HIS A 29 7.94 11.70 11.86
CA HIS A 29 8.72 11.70 10.61
C HIS A 29 8.19 10.73 9.55
N GLU A 30 7.27 9.83 9.92
CA GLU A 30 6.61 8.89 9.00
C GLU A 30 5.34 9.50 8.37
N ILE A 31 4.96 10.72 8.75
CA ILE A 31 3.83 11.47 8.22
C ILE A 31 4.35 12.67 7.43
N LYS A 32 3.86 12.86 6.21
CA LYS A 32 4.21 13.98 5.32
C LYS A 32 2.96 14.65 4.79
N GLU A 33 3.04 15.94 4.54
CA GLU A 33 1.96 16.71 3.91
C GLU A 33 2.36 17.01 2.46
N LYS A 34 1.62 16.44 1.49
CA LYS A 34 1.88 16.67 0.05
C LYS A 34 1.40 18.05 -0.39
N LYS A 35 0.25 18.46 0.13
CA LYS A 35 -0.41 19.76 -0.08
C LYS A 35 -1.15 20.11 1.21
N PRO A 36 -1.51 21.38 1.44
CA PRO A 36 -2.28 21.77 2.63
C PRO A 36 -3.52 20.89 2.82
N GLY A 37 -3.55 20.10 3.90
CA GLY A 37 -4.63 19.15 4.24
C GLY A 37 -4.54 17.76 3.59
N ASP A 38 -3.53 17.50 2.75
CA ASP A 38 -3.30 16.22 2.06
C ASP A 38 -2.12 15.49 2.69
N LEU A 39 -2.42 14.65 3.68
CA LEU A 39 -1.44 13.86 4.40
C LEU A 39 -1.19 12.53 3.70
N VAL A 40 0.07 12.12 3.70
CA VAL A 40 0.51 10.80 3.29
C VAL A 40 1.43 10.24 4.36
N THR A 41 1.40 8.94 4.55
CA THR A 41 2.27 8.24 5.49
C THR A 41 3.28 7.37 4.77
N ILE A 42 4.32 6.96 5.48
CA ILE A 42 5.25 5.93 4.98
C ILE A 42 4.51 4.63 4.67
N ALA A 43 3.44 4.32 5.41
CA ALA A 43 2.62 3.13 5.20
C ALA A 43 1.88 3.18 3.86
N ASP A 44 1.34 4.35 3.48
CA ASP A 44 0.70 4.56 2.17
C ASP A 44 1.71 4.37 1.03
N LEU A 45 2.89 4.99 1.14
CA LEU A 45 3.93 4.94 0.11
C LEU A 45 4.47 3.51 -0.08
N GLU A 46 4.78 2.82 1.01
CA GLU A 46 5.26 1.43 0.95
C GLU A 46 4.15 0.46 0.52
N GLY A 47 2.90 0.75 0.90
CA GLY A 47 1.72 -0.02 0.51
C GLY A 47 1.48 0.05 -1.00
N GLU A 48 1.46 1.27 -1.55
CA GLU A 48 1.34 1.53 -2.99
C GLU A 48 2.47 0.83 -3.76
N GLN A 49 3.72 0.96 -3.32
CA GLN A 49 4.86 0.29 -3.95
C GLN A 49 4.71 -1.24 -3.96
N THR A 50 4.21 -1.81 -2.86
CA THR A 50 4.02 -3.27 -2.73
C THR A 50 2.89 -3.77 -3.62
N LEU A 51 1.74 -3.09 -3.59
CA LEU A 51 0.59 -3.44 -4.43
C LEU A 51 0.87 -3.24 -5.90
N ASN A 52 1.50 -2.13 -6.29
CA ASN A 52 1.79 -1.84 -7.69
C ASN A 52 2.68 -2.94 -8.29
N ARG A 53 3.69 -3.41 -7.53
CA ARG A 53 4.50 -4.57 -7.93
C ARG A 53 3.67 -5.85 -8.06
N ALA A 54 2.95 -6.24 -7.01
CA ALA A 54 2.19 -7.49 -6.99
C ALA A 54 1.08 -7.54 -8.06
N LEU A 55 0.34 -6.45 -8.23
CA LEU A 55 -0.75 -6.37 -9.21
C LEU A 55 -0.21 -6.28 -10.63
N SER A 56 0.93 -5.62 -10.87
CA SER A 56 1.58 -5.61 -12.19
C SER A 56 2.06 -7.00 -12.62
N GLU A 57 2.48 -7.84 -11.66
CA GLU A 57 2.83 -9.24 -11.92
C GLU A 57 1.60 -10.11 -12.25
N LEU A 58 0.46 -9.85 -11.58
CA LEU A 58 -0.80 -10.56 -11.84
C LEU A 58 -1.46 -10.13 -13.16
N LEU A 59 -1.42 -8.84 -13.46
CA LEU A 59 -1.98 -8.25 -14.66
C LEU A 59 -1.12 -7.07 -15.10
N PRO A 60 -0.31 -7.25 -16.17
CA PRO A 60 0.50 -6.17 -16.72
C PRO A 60 -0.35 -4.95 -17.09
N GLY A 61 0.09 -3.76 -16.65
CA GLY A 61 -0.63 -2.51 -16.85
C GLY A 61 -1.59 -2.14 -15.72
N SER A 62 -1.65 -2.92 -14.64
CA SER A 62 -2.31 -2.51 -13.39
C SER A 62 -1.70 -1.21 -12.83
N ILE A 63 -2.55 -0.36 -12.26
CA ILE A 63 -2.17 0.91 -11.63
C ILE A 63 -2.81 0.99 -10.24
N VAL A 64 -2.11 1.65 -9.31
CA VAL A 64 -2.55 1.89 -7.93
C VAL A 64 -2.41 3.37 -7.64
#